data_AF-A0A7C2X036-F1
#
_entry.id   AF-A0A7C2X036-F1
#
_cell.length_a   1.000
_cell.length_b   1.000
_cell.length_c   1.000
_cell.angle_alpha   90.00
_cell.angle_beta   90.00
_cell.angle_gamma   90.00
#
_symmetry.space_group_name_H-M   'P 1'
#
loop_
_entity.id
_entity.type
_entity.pdbx_description
1 polymer ?
#
loop_
_entity_poly.entity_id
_entity_poly.type
_entity_poly.pdbx_seq_one_letter_code
_entity_poly.pdbx_strand_id
1 'polypeptide(L)'
;MTTERAAIRPFLTKVSEGTLMVDLESFRQKALELGAGTAEIIPATQITVDERVRLKCIVPRCLRAGETPNCPPYTPELDVIRKAFAKFAWAILLKTHVEPLEAYTPRSGKSKAEQRQTLLFHQKTGEIVYQIERLAYKHGYHLAMGFGGGSCKDYLCHGLICQFLDSGRCRFPHRARPAMEAMGIDVFDLIGKVGWEAYPLLDELSQVPCAISVGLVLVY
;
A
#
# COMPACT_ATOMS: atom_id res chain seq x y z
N MET A 1 22.15 -3.30 25.41
CA MET A 1 20.94 -2.94 24.63
C MET A 1 20.32 -4.23 24.15
N THR A 2 19.38 -4.77 24.92
CA THR A 2 18.69 -6.03 24.63
C THR A 2 17.72 -5.80 23.49
N THR A 3 17.98 -6.42 22.34
CA THR A 3 16.98 -6.64 21.30
C THR A 3 15.88 -7.51 21.90
N GLU A 4 14.82 -6.87 22.39
CA GLU A 4 13.60 -7.56 22.80
C GLU A 4 13.10 -8.33 21.57
N ARG A 5 13.29 -9.65 21.57
CA ARG A 5 12.74 -10.52 20.54
C ARG A 5 11.24 -10.33 20.60
N ALA A 6 10.69 -9.65 19.60
CA ALA A 6 9.26 -9.46 19.46
C ALA A 6 8.55 -10.81 19.60
N ALA A 7 7.86 -10.99 20.72
CA ALA A 7 7.34 -12.27 21.16
C ALA A 7 6.22 -12.70 20.20
N ILE A 8 6.32 -13.91 19.67
CA ILE A 8 5.23 -14.51 18.89
C ILE A 8 4.04 -14.65 19.84
N ARG A 9 2.89 -14.07 19.48
CA ARG A 9 1.68 -14.11 20.31
C ARG A 9 0.67 -15.11 19.73
N PRO A 10 0.01 -15.94 20.57
CA PRO A 10 -1.10 -16.77 20.11
C PRO A 10 -2.26 -15.94 19.56
N PHE A 11 -2.89 -16.42 18.49
CA PHE A 11 -4.09 -15.81 17.92
C PHE A 11 -5.26 -15.82 18.92
N LEU A 12 -6.21 -14.90 18.74
CA LEU A 12 -7.45 -14.78 19.53
C LEU A 12 -7.27 -14.41 21.02
N THR A 13 -6.03 -14.21 21.46
CA THR A 13 -5.75 -13.60 22.76
C THR A 13 -6.30 -12.18 22.75
N LYS A 14 -7.16 -11.84 23.72
CA LYS A 14 -7.64 -10.47 23.90
C LYS A 14 -6.45 -9.56 24.15
N VAL A 15 -6.21 -8.62 23.24
CA VAL A 15 -5.13 -7.64 23.37
C VAL A 15 -5.64 -6.47 24.21
N SER A 16 -4.92 -6.14 25.29
CA SER A 16 -5.23 -4.95 26.07
C SER A 16 -4.91 -3.68 25.28
N GLU A 17 -5.58 -2.56 25.57
CA GLU A 17 -5.30 -1.29 24.90
C GLU A 17 -3.83 -0.86 25.05
N GLY A 18 -3.23 -1.03 26.23
CA GLY A 18 -1.81 -0.74 26.45
C GLY A 18 -0.89 -1.62 25.60
N THR A 19 -1.20 -2.91 25.48
CA THR A 19 -0.43 -3.82 24.60
C THR A 19 -0.60 -3.46 23.13
N LEU A 20 -1.82 -3.08 22.72
CA LEU A 20 -2.11 -2.65 21.35
C LEU A 20 -1.29 -1.42 20.97
N MET A 21 -1.24 -0.41 21.84
CA MET A 21 -0.46 0.80 21.57
C MET A 21 1.04 0.53 21.49
N VAL A 22 1.57 -0.35 22.36
CA VAL A 22 2.98 -0.78 22.29
C VAL A 22 3.27 -1.53 20.97
N ASP A 23 2.37 -2.41 20.54
CA ASP A 23 2.51 -3.12 19.27
C ASP A 23 2.46 -2.16 18.08
N LEU A 24 1.49 -1.25 18.02
CA LEU A 24 1.35 -0.26 16.95
C LEU A 24 2.60 0.62 16.86
N GLU A 25 3.16 1.05 17.99
CA GLU A 25 4.41 1.81 18.00
C GLU A 25 5.59 0.97 17.50
N SER A 26 5.64 -0.32 17.86
CA SER A 26 6.67 -1.23 17.32
C SER A 26 6.55 -1.39 15.79
N PHE A 27 5.33 -1.39 15.25
CA PHE A 27 5.09 -1.48 13.81
C PHE A 27 5.48 -0.19 13.09
N ARG A 28 5.11 0.96 13.65
CA ARG A 28 5.52 2.29 13.17
C ARG A 28 7.04 2.41 13.15
N GLN A 29 7.70 2.09 14.26
CA GLN A 29 9.16 2.13 14.36
C GLN A 29 9.81 1.17 13.36
N LYS A 30 9.23 -0.03 13.17
CA LYS A 30 9.74 -0.97 12.17
C LYS A 30 9.63 -0.43 10.75
N ALA A 31 8.59 0.32 10.42
CA ALA A 31 8.43 0.92 9.10
C ALA A 31 9.55 1.94 8.82
N LEU A 32 9.89 2.76 9.82
CA LEU A 32 11.00 3.73 9.74
C LEU A 32 12.36 3.01 9.57
N GLU A 33 12.61 1.95 10.34
CA GLU A 33 13.83 1.13 10.21
C GLU A 33 13.99 0.52 8.82
N LEU A 34 12.89 0.12 8.19
CA LEU A 34 12.86 -0.43 6.83
C LEU A 34 12.96 0.67 5.74
N GLY A 35 13.12 1.93 6.14
CA GLY A 35 13.37 3.05 5.25
C GLY A 35 12.13 3.80 4.78
N ALA A 36 11.01 3.72 5.50
CA ALA A 36 9.95 4.72 5.36
C ALA A 36 10.51 6.11 5.74
N GLY A 37 10.17 7.14 4.96
CA GLY A 37 10.54 8.52 5.30
C GLY A 37 9.71 9.06 6.47
N THR A 38 8.46 8.61 6.56
CA THR A 38 7.56 8.93 7.68
C THR A 38 6.56 7.79 7.86
N ALA A 39 6.13 7.56 9.10
CA ALA A 39 5.06 6.62 9.44
C ALA A 39 4.23 7.16 10.62
N GLU A 40 2.92 7.00 10.53
CA GLU A 40 1.94 7.45 11.54
C GLU A 40 1.01 6.30 11.93
N ILE A 41 0.60 6.31 13.21
CA ILE A 41 -0.49 5.47 13.72
C ILE A 41 -1.76 6.29 13.61
N ILE A 42 -2.73 5.82 12.84
CA ILE A 42 -3.99 6.53 12.62
C ILE A 42 -5.19 5.66 13.02
N PRO A 43 -6.27 6.26 13.53
CA PRO A 43 -7.56 5.58 13.62
C PRO A 43 -8.03 5.15 12.22
N ALA A 44 -8.53 3.92 12.08
CA ALA A 44 -9.06 3.42 10.81
C ALA A 44 -10.28 4.22 10.32
N THR A 45 -10.96 4.95 11.22
CA THR A 45 -12.06 5.87 10.89
C THR A 45 -11.61 7.06 10.01
N GLN A 46 -10.31 7.34 9.90
CA GLN A 46 -9.81 8.36 8.98
C GLN A 46 -9.82 7.91 7.50
N ILE A 47 -9.95 6.62 7.24
CA ILE A 47 -9.88 6.04 5.89
C ILE A 47 -11.22 6.21 5.19
N THR A 48 -11.22 7.00 4.12
CA THR A 48 -12.40 7.23 3.27
C THR A 48 -12.38 6.28 2.07
N VAL A 49 -13.48 5.56 1.84
CA VAL A 49 -13.71 4.78 0.61
C VAL A 49 -14.67 5.55 -0.30
N ASP A 50 -14.19 5.96 -1.47
CA ASP A 50 -14.89 6.85 -2.41
C ASP A 50 -15.00 6.22 -3.81
N GLU A 51 -16.22 6.19 -4.35
CA GLU A 51 -16.53 5.69 -5.69
C GLU A 51 -15.72 6.38 -6.79
N ARG A 52 -15.44 7.68 -6.64
CA ARG A 52 -14.70 8.48 -7.61
C ARG A 52 -13.26 7.97 -7.76
N VAL A 53 -12.66 7.45 -6.69
CA VAL A 53 -11.35 6.81 -6.73
C VAL A 53 -11.41 5.54 -7.58
N ARG A 54 -12.42 4.69 -7.35
CA ARG A 54 -12.64 3.49 -8.17
C ARG A 54 -12.89 3.85 -9.64
N LEU A 55 -13.65 4.91 -9.91
CA LEU A 55 -13.88 5.41 -11.26
C LEU A 55 -12.57 5.82 -11.95
N LYS A 56 -11.61 6.42 -11.25
CA LYS A 56 -10.28 6.71 -11.84
C LYS A 56 -9.49 5.45 -12.25
N CYS A 57 -9.79 4.28 -11.69
CA CYS A 57 -9.21 3.04 -12.19
C CYS A 57 -9.81 2.59 -13.53
N ILE A 58 -11.08 2.91 -13.80
CA ILE A 58 -11.84 2.33 -14.92
C ILE A 58 -12.26 3.35 -16.00
N VAL A 59 -12.26 4.67 -15.71
CA VAL A 59 -12.70 5.75 -16.62
C VAL A 59 -11.84 7.03 -16.47
N PRO A 60 -11.02 7.39 -17.47
CA PRO A 60 -10.49 6.47 -18.49
C PRO A 60 -9.71 5.33 -17.80
N ARG A 61 -9.71 4.15 -18.42
CA ARG A 61 -9.11 2.95 -17.83
C ARG A 61 -7.63 3.17 -17.51
N CYS A 62 -7.26 2.96 -16.25
CA CYS A 62 -5.86 2.93 -15.82
C CYS A 62 -5.11 1.77 -16.51
N LEU A 63 -3.82 1.97 -16.79
CA LEU A 63 -2.93 1.02 -17.45
C LEU A 63 -2.85 -0.37 -16.77
N ARG A 64 -3.27 -0.47 -15.51
CA ARG A 64 -3.22 -1.70 -14.70
C ARG A 64 -4.59 -2.27 -14.33
N ALA A 65 -5.68 -1.56 -14.61
CA ALA A 65 -7.02 -2.12 -14.40
C ALA A 65 -7.18 -3.38 -15.27
N GLY A 66 -7.66 -4.46 -14.66
CA GLY A 66 -7.82 -5.78 -15.28
C GLY A 66 -6.54 -6.57 -15.51
N GLU A 67 -5.37 -6.06 -15.13
CA GLU A 67 -4.07 -6.73 -15.39
C GLU A 67 -3.62 -7.66 -14.25
N THR A 68 -4.30 -7.63 -13.10
CA THR A 68 -4.04 -8.49 -11.92
C THR A 68 -5.33 -8.77 -11.16
N PRO A 69 -5.43 -9.85 -10.34
CA PRO A 69 -6.57 -10.05 -9.43
C PRO A 69 -6.71 -8.95 -8.36
N ASN A 70 -5.66 -8.15 -8.17
CA ASN A 70 -5.59 -7.07 -7.19
C ASN A 70 -5.98 -5.70 -7.78
N CYS A 71 -6.48 -5.67 -9.02
CA CYS A 71 -7.00 -4.46 -9.67
C CYS A 71 -8.46 -4.68 -10.12
N PRO A 72 -9.29 -3.62 -10.17
CA PRO A 72 -10.64 -3.72 -10.73
C PRO A 72 -10.61 -4.27 -12.17
N PRO A 73 -11.59 -5.07 -12.59
CA PRO A 73 -12.83 -5.42 -11.88
C PRO A 73 -12.70 -6.61 -10.91
N TYR A 74 -11.49 -7.12 -10.65
CA TYR A 74 -11.31 -8.31 -9.82
C TYR A 74 -11.25 -8.02 -8.31
N THR A 75 -11.09 -6.76 -7.92
CA THR A 75 -11.19 -6.35 -6.50
C THR A 75 -12.64 -6.39 -6.02
N PRO A 76 -12.89 -6.58 -4.71
CA PRO A 76 -14.25 -6.57 -4.18
C PRO A 76 -15.00 -5.27 -4.46
N GLU A 77 -16.33 -5.35 -4.40
CA GLU A 77 -17.22 -4.20 -4.44
C GLU A 77 -16.98 -3.26 -3.25
N LEU A 78 -17.11 -1.95 -3.48
CA LEU A 78 -16.77 -0.94 -2.48
C LEU A 78 -17.60 -1.06 -1.20
N ASP A 79 -18.85 -1.52 -1.28
CA ASP A 79 -19.68 -1.76 -0.11
C ASP A 79 -19.18 -2.89 0.78
N VAL A 80 -18.57 -3.93 0.18
CA VAL A 80 -17.90 -4.99 0.93
C VAL A 80 -16.66 -4.42 1.62
N ILE A 81 -15.90 -3.60 0.92
CA ILE A 81 -14.69 -2.96 1.45
C ILE A 81 -15.03 -2.06 2.64
N ARG A 82 -16.04 -1.20 2.53
CA ARG A 82 -16.51 -0.34 3.63
C ARG A 82 -16.87 -1.15 4.87
N LYS A 83 -17.65 -2.21 4.71
CA LYS A 83 -18.07 -3.09 5.81
C LYS A 83 -16.89 -3.80 6.46
N ALA A 84 -15.87 -4.18 5.67
CA ALA A 84 -14.66 -4.79 6.18
C ALA A 84 -13.80 -3.76 6.94
N PHE A 85 -13.57 -2.58 6.36
CA PHE A 85 -12.74 -1.53 6.95
C PHE A 85 -13.32 -0.98 8.25
N ALA A 86 -14.65 -0.91 8.37
CA ALA A 86 -15.34 -0.50 9.60
C ALA A 86 -15.12 -1.45 10.80
N LYS A 87 -14.54 -2.65 10.57
CA LYS A 87 -14.19 -3.59 11.64
C LYS A 87 -12.78 -3.42 12.17
N PHE A 88 -11.96 -2.63 11.50
CA PHE A 88 -10.63 -2.26 11.97
C PHE A 88 -10.70 -0.98 12.80
N ALA A 89 -9.84 -0.86 13.80
CA ALA A 89 -9.75 0.26 14.72
C ALA A 89 -8.56 1.17 14.39
N TRP A 90 -7.44 0.59 13.94
CA TRP A 90 -6.19 1.31 13.72
C TRP A 90 -5.55 0.97 12.37
N ALA A 91 -4.63 1.83 11.94
CA ALA A 91 -3.77 1.56 10.80
C ALA A 91 -2.38 2.18 10.98
N ILE A 92 -1.39 1.54 10.38
CA ILE A 92 -0.07 2.11 10.16
C ILE A 92 -0.05 2.71 8.76
N LEU A 93 -0.02 4.05 8.68
CA LEU A 93 0.15 4.78 7.43
C LEU A 93 1.62 5.13 7.27
N LEU A 94 2.21 4.88 6.10
CA LEU A 94 3.62 5.17 5.85
C LEU A 94 3.83 5.78 4.47
N LYS A 95 4.88 6.57 4.31
CA LYS A 95 5.35 7.05 3.01
C LYS A 95 6.83 6.81 2.81
N THR A 96 7.21 6.59 1.56
CA THR A 96 8.60 6.61 1.10
C THR A 96 8.76 7.71 0.06
N HIS A 97 9.90 8.39 0.06
CA HIS A 97 10.26 9.31 -1.02
C HIS A 97 10.55 8.53 -2.31
N VAL A 98 10.09 9.08 -3.42
CA VAL A 98 10.38 8.57 -4.76
C VAL A 98 11.52 9.40 -5.32
N GLU A 99 12.71 8.82 -5.35
CA GLU A 99 13.92 9.45 -5.87
C GLU A 99 14.68 8.48 -6.78
N PRO A 100 15.24 8.95 -7.91
CA PRO A 100 15.09 10.31 -8.44
C PRO A 100 13.67 10.53 -9.02
N LEU A 101 13.19 11.78 -9.15
CA LEU A 101 11.81 12.07 -9.61
C LEU A 101 11.53 11.53 -11.02
N GLU A 102 12.57 11.42 -11.84
CA GLU A 102 12.55 10.82 -13.18
C GLU A 102 12.20 9.33 -13.15
N ALA A 103 12.21 8.68 -11.99
CA ALA A 103 11.64 7.35 -11.82
C ALA A 103 10.12 7.33 -12.04
N TYR A 104 9.44 8.47 -11.97
CA TYR A 104 8.01 8.61 -12.26
C TYR A 104 7.72 8.90 -13.74
N THR A 105 8.65 9.54 -14.46
CA THR A 105 8.39 9.91 -15.86
C THR A 105 8.68 8.78 -16.85
N PRO A 106 7.83 8.62 -17.89
CA PRO A 106 8.21 7.84 -19.06
C PRO A 106 9.42 8.53 -19.71
N ARG A 107 10.58 7.86 -19.74
CA ARG A 107 11.77 8.41 -20.42
C ARG A 107 11.45 8.70 -21.89
N SER A 108 11.69 9.95 -22.31
CA SER A 108 11.67 10.36 -23.72
C SER A 108 12.61 9.46 -24.54
N GLY A 109 12.11 8.90 -25.66
CA GLY A 109 12.90 8.07 -26.59
C GLY A 109 12.79 6.55 -26.43
N LYS A 110 12.07 6.05 -25.41
CA LYS A 110 11.75 4.61 -25.28
C LYS A 110 10.47 4.26 -26.05
N SER A 111 10.33 3.02 -26.54
CA SER A 111 9.08 2.55 -27.19
C SER A 111 7.91 2.49 -26.20
N LYS A 112 6.65 2.53 -26.67
CA LYS A 112 5.45 2.35 -25.80
C LYS A 112 5.48 1.04 -24.99
N ALA A 113 6.22 0.02 -25.45
CA ALA A 113 6.42 -1.23 -24.73
C ALA A 113 7.45 -1.10 -23.59
N GLU A 114 8.49 -0.29 -23.78
CA GLU A 114 9.48 0.05 -22.76
C GLU A 114 8.96 1.11 -21.77
N GLN A 115 8.06 1.99 -22.20
CA GLN A 115 7.41 3.00 -21.35
C GLN A 115 6.33 2.39 -20.43
N ARG A 116 5.79 1.21 -20.79
CA ARG A 116 4.92 0.38 -19.93
C ARG A 116 5.69 -0.34 -18.82
N GLN A 117 7.02 -0.24 -18.78
CA GLN A 117 7.87 -0.98 -17.84
C GLN A 117 7.88 -0.31 -16.48
N THR A 118 6.89 -0.68 -15.68
CA THR A 118 7.10 -0.93 -14.26
C THR A 118 7.26 0.31 -13.39
N LEU A 119 6.18 0.71 -12.69
CA LEU A 119 6.20 1.67 -11.58
C LEU A 119 6.94 1.07 -10.36
N LEU A 120 8.24 0.83 -10.51
CA LEU A 120 9.12 0.21 -9.51
C LEU A 120 9.30 1.07 -8.27
N PHE A 121 9.01 2.37 -8.33
CA PHE A 121 9.11 3.24 -7.17
C PHE A 121 8.18 2.84 -6.02
N HIS A 122 7.13 2.05 -6.30
CA HIS A 122 6.29 1.45 -5.26
C HIS A 122 6.92 0.21 -4.59
N GLN A 123 8.02 -0.34 -5.12
CA GLN A 123 8.64 -1.58 -4.61
C GLN A 123 9.06 -1.45 -3.15
N LYS A 124 9.70 -0.33 -2.80
CA LYS A 124 10.15 -0.09 -1.42
C LYS A 124 8.95 -0.03 -0.47
N THR A 125 7.94 0.76 -0.81
CA THR A 125 6.70 0.87 -0.02
C THR A 125 6.00 -0.47 0.13
N GLY A 126 5.84 -1.23 -0.96
CA GLY A 126 5.20 -2.54 -0.96
C GLY A 126 5.95 -3.56 -0.11
N GLU A 127 7.29 -3.52 -0.09
CA GLU A 127 8.08 -4.37 0.80
C GLU A 127 7.88 -4.00 2.27
N ILE A 128 7.87 -2.69 2.60
CA ILE A 128 7.62 -2.25 3.98
C ILE A 128 6.21 -2.71 4.42
N VAL A 129 5.18 -2.47 3.61
CA VAL A 129 3.81 -2.92 3.89
C VAL A 129 3.75 -4.43 4.17
N TYR A 130 4.40 -5.24 3.34
CA TYR A 130 4.47 -6.70 3.53
C TYR A 130 5.15 -7.08 4.86
N GLN A 131 6.26 -6.43 5.21
CA GLN A 131 6.97 -6.73 6.46
C GLN A 131 6.17 -6.30 7.70
N ILE A 132 5.49 -5.15 7.64
CA ILE A 132 4.64 -4.69 8.75
C ILE A 132 3.42 -5.59 8.94
N GLU A 133 2.75 -5.98 7.86
CA GLU A 133 1.64 -6.93 7.91
C GLU A 133 2.07 -8.27 8.52
N ARG A 134 3.25 -8.78 8.15
CA ARG A 134 3.82 -10.01 8.75
C ARG A 134 4.14 -9.85 10.23
N LEU A 135 4.65 -8.70 10.62
CA LEU A 135 4.96 -8.43 12.03
C LEU A 135 3.67 -8.36 12.85
N ALA A 136 2.65 -7.67 12.35
CA ALA A 136 1.32 -7.65 12.97
C ALA A 136 0.73 -9.06 13.09
N TYR A 137 0.80 -9.86 12.02
CA TYR A 137 0.38 -11.26 12.06
C TYR A 137 1.12 -12.05 13.15
N LYS A 138 2.45 -11.88 13.27
CA LYS A 138 3.26 -12.53 14.32
C LYS A 138 2.86 -12.11 15.75
N HIS A 139 2.34 -10.89 15.91
CA HIS A 139 1.86 -10.35 17.20
C HIS A 139 0.40 -10.72 17.49
N GLY A 140 -0.19 -11.62 16.72
CA GLY A 140 -1.54 -12.15 16.94
C GLY A 140 -2.64 -11.41 16.18
N TYR A 141 -2.32 -10.36 15.43
CA TYR A 141 -3.26 -9.64 14.57
C TYR A 141 -3.47 -10.38 13.25
N HIS A 142 -4.10 -11.55 13.31
CA HIS A 142 -4.27 -12.46 12.18
C HIS A 142 -5.07 -11.89 10.99
N LEU A 143 -5.89 -10.86 11.22
CA LEU A 143 -6.65 -10.15 10.17
C LEU A 143 -5.95 -8.89 9.67
N ALA A 144 -4.74 -8.58 10.15
CA ALA A 144 -3.99 -7.43 9.67
C ALA A 144 -3.84 -7.50 8.14
N MET A 145 -4.03 -6.37 7.48
CA MET A 145 -4.15 -6.32 6.02
C MET A 145 -3.38 -5.14 5.44
N GLY A 146 -2.41 -5.44 4.58
CA GLY A 146 -1.58 -4.45 3.90
C GLY A 146 -2.13 -4.00 2.54
N PHE A 147 -1.91 -2.73 2.22
CA PHE A 147 -2.23 -2.09 0.94
C PHE A 147 -1.03 -1.27 0.47
N GLY A 148 -0.61 -1.49 -0.78
CA GLY A 148 0.47 -0.73 -1.40
C GLY A 148 -0.03 0.50 -2.17
N GLY A 149 0.91 1.22 -2.77
CA GLY A 149 0.61 2.12 -3.89
C GLY A 149 0.85 1.39 -5.21
N GLY A 150 -0.02 1.61 -6.21
CA GLY A 150 0.14 1.04 -7.55
C GLY A 150 0.01 -0.49 -7.63
N SER A 151 0.13 -1.01 -8.85
CA SER A 151 -0.14 -2.43 -9.12
C SER A 151 1.02 -3.34 -8.73
N CYS A 152 0.72 -4.45 -8.06
CA CYS A 152 1.72 -5.50 -7.76
C CYS A 152 2.37 -6.10 -9.02
N LYS A 153 1.72 -5.99 -10.19
CA LYS A 153 2.30 -6.38 -11.49
C LYS A 153 3.60 -5.64 -11.75
N ASP A 154 3.66 -4.38 -11.35
CA ASP A 154 4.83 -3.56 -11.56
C ASP A 154 5.95 -4.01 -10.62
N TYR A 155 5.79 -3.77 -9.32
CA TYR A 155 6.91 -3.91 -8.39
C TYR A 155 7.26 -5.35 -7.95
N LEU A 156 6.43 -6.36 -8.26
CA LEU A 156 6.76 -7.77 -8.00
C LEU A 156 7.06 -8.53 -9.29
N CYS A 157 6.22 -8.36 -10.31
CA CYS A 157 6.32 -9.14 -11.55
C CYS A 157 7.07 -8.41 -12.67
N HIS A 158 7.57 -7.19 -12.43
CA HIS A 158 8.29 -6.39 -13.41
C HIS A 158 7.52 -6.19 -14.72
N GLY A 159 6.20 -6.00 -14.63
CA GLY A 159 5.33 -5.81 -15.79
C GLY A 159 4.96 -7.09 -16.55
N LEU A 160 5.51 -8.26 -16.19
CA LEU A 160 5.19 -9.53 -16.83
C LEU A 160 3.70 -9.88 -16.71
N ILE A 161 3.20 -10.67 -17.66
CA ILE A 161 1.84 -11.20 -17.63
C ILE A 161 1.55 -11.82 -16.26
N CYS A 162 0.37 -11.51 -15.71
CA CYS A 162 -0.04 -12.00 -14.41
C CYS A 162 -0.34 -13.50 -14.50
N GLN A 163 0.53 -14.32 -13.93
CA GLN A 163 0.38 -15.79 -13.96
C GLN A 163 -0.88 -16.29 -13.24
N PHE A 164 -1.43 -15.49 -12.32
CA PHE A 164 -2.71 -15.80 -11.67
C PHE A 164 -3.88 -15.67 -12.66
N LEU A 165 -3.91 -14.61 -13.48
CA LEU A 165 -4.96 -14.46 -14.49
C LEU A 165 -4.83 -15.46 -15.64
N ASP A 166 -3.61 -15.93 -15.91
CA ASP A 166 -3.32 -16.93 -16.94
C ASP A 166 -3.60 -18.38 -16.47
N SER A 167 -3.10 -18.76 -15.28
CA SER A 167 -3.09 -20.16 -14.82
C SER A 167 -3.62 -20.36 -13.38
N GLY A 168 -4.11 -19.31 -12.72
CA GLY A 168 -4.55 -19.35 -11.32
C GLY A 168 -3.42 -19.39 -10.27
N ARG A 169 -2.14 -19.34 -10.70
CA ARG A 169 -0.97 -19.47 -9.81
C ARG A 169 -0.20 -18.16 -9.75
N CYS A 170 -0.38 -17.40 -8.67
CA CYS A 170 0.41 -16.19 -8.46
C CYS A 170 1.88 -16.55 -8.16
N ARG A 171 2.84 -15.81 -8.74
CA ARG A 171 4.27 -15.92 -8.41
C ARG A 171 4.61 -15.46 -7.00
N PHE A 172 3.77 -14.59 -6.43
CA PHE A 172 4.00 -13.92 -5.15
C PHE A 172 2.74 -13.92 -4.26
N PRO A 173 2.14 -15.08 -3.96
CA PRO A 173 0.82 -15.16 -3.31
C PRO A 173 0.82 -14.51 -1.91
N HIS A 174 1.93 -14.56 -1.19
CA HIS A 174 2.05 -14.00 0.15
C HIS A 174 2.46 -12.51 0.19
N ARG A 175 2.87 -11.93 -0.96
CA ARG A 175 3.35 -10.53 -1.04
C ARG A 175 2.44 -9.64 -1.88
N ALA A 176 1.74 -10.20 -2.85
CA ALA A 176 0.84 -9.44 -3.70
C ALA A 176 -0.30 -8.84 -2.87
N ARG A 177 -0.43 -7.52 -2.90
CA ARG A 177 -1.53 -6.78 -2.27
C ARG A 177 -2.21 -5.87 -3.29
N PRO A 178 -3.49 -5.54 -3.11
CA PRO A 178 -4.12 -4.47 -3.86
C PRO A 178 -3.50 -3.12 -3.50
N ALA A 179 -3.54 -2.24 -4.48
CA ALA A 179 -3.26 -0.83 -4.25
C ALA A 179 -4.40 -0.21 -3.44
N MET A 180 -4.11 0.84 -2.68
CA MET A 180 -5.15 1.58 -1.94
C MET A 180 -6.25 2.10 -2.87
N GLU A 181 -5.89 2.66 -4.02
CA GLU A 181 -6.84 3.16 -5.02
C GLU A 181 -7.71 2.06 -5.63
N ALA A 182 -7.16 0.84 -5.76
CA ALA A 182 -7.90 -0.32 -6.25
C ALA A 182 -9.02 -0.74 -5.26
N MET A 183 -8.84 -0.43 -3.98
CA MET A 183 -9.81 -0.62 -2.91
C MET A 183 -10.73 0.60 -2.71
N GLY A 184 -10.59 1.65 -3.52
CA GLY A 184 -11.37 2.88 -3.43
C GLY A 184 -10.94 3.81 -2.31
N ILE A 185 -9.78 3.59 -1.69
CA ILE A 185 -9.27 4.49 -0.64
C ILE A 185 -8.83 5.80 -1.27
N ASP A 186 -9.38 6.92 -0.79
CA ASP A 186 -8.89 8.26 -1.14
C ASP A 186 -7.58 8.54 -0.38
N VAL A 187 -6.46 8.20 -1.01
CA VAL A 187 -5.13 8.37 -0.44
C VAL A 187 -4.80 9.84 -0.22
N PHE A 188 -5.29 10.75 -1.07
CA PHE A 188 -4.97 12.17 -0.97
C PHE A 188 -5.69 12.83 0.21
N ASP A 189 -6.96 12.52 0.39
CA ASP A 189 -7.71 12.90 1.60
C ASP A 189 -7.03 12.36 2.87
N LEU A 190 -6.60 11.08 2.84
CA LEU A 190 -5.95 10.43 3.97
C LEU A 190 -4.61 11.08 4.35
N ILE A 191 -3.73 11.32 3.38
CA ILE A 191 -2.44 11.95 3.65
C ILE A 191 -2.60 13.43 4.08
N GLY A 192 -3.61 14.12 3.54
CA GLY A 192 -3.94 15.49 3.95
C GLY A 192 -4.34 15.58 5.43
N LYS A 193 -5.12 14.61 5.93
CA LYS A 193 -5.52 14.53 7.35
C LYS A 193 -4.33 14.38 8.31
N VAL A 194 -3.21 13.82 7.85
CA VAL A 194 -1.97 13.67 8.64
C VAL A 194 -0.92 14.74 8.31
N GLY A 195 -1.30 15.79 7.58
CA GLY A 195 -0.41 16.91 7.25
C GLY A 195 0.71 16.56 6.27
N TRP A 196 0.52 15.53 5.45
CA TRP A 196 1.48 15.19 4.40
C TRP A 196 1.05 15.82 3.08
N GLU A 197 2.05 16.25 2.31
CA GLU A 197 1.85 16.81 0.98
C GLU A 197 2.21 15.78 -0.10
N ALA A 198 1.46 15.82 -1.19
CA ALA A 198 1.78 15.14 -2.43
C ALA A 198 1.46 16.08 -3.59
N TYR A 199 2.27 15.99 -4.64
CA TYR A 199 2.20 16.89 -5.78
C TYR A 199 1.87 16.08 -7.05
N PRO A 200 1.04 16.62 -7.96
CA PRO A 200 0.87 16.04 -9.28
C PRO A 200 2.22 15.95 -10.00
N LEU A 201 2.53 14.77 -10.51
CA LEU A 201 3.79 14.50 -11.20
C LEU A 201 3.55 14.58 -12.71
N LEU A 202 3.21 15.79 -13.16
CA LEU A 202 2.94 16.15 -14.55
C LEU A 202 3.96 17.20 -15.02
N ASP A 203 4.22 17.25 -16.33
CA ASP A 203 5.04 18.28 -16.99
C ASP A 203 6.48 18.40 -16.44
N GLU A 204 6.88 19.60 -16.00
CA GLU A 204 8.23 19.93 -15.54
C GLU A 204 8.47 19.40 -14.11
N LEU A 205 9.05 18.21 -14.00
CA LEU A 205 9.41 17.60 -12.71
C LEU A 205 10.35 18.46 -11.85
N SER A 206 11.11 19.38 -12.43
CA SER A 206 11.98 20.31 -11.69
C SER A 206 11.22 21.23 -10.74
N GLN A 207 9.92 21.44 -10.96
CA GLN A 207 9.07 22.27 -10.11
C GLN A 207 8.39 21.46 -9.00
N VAL A 208 8.46 20.13 -9.06
CA VAL A 208 7.82 19.24 -8.08
C VAL A 208 8.68 19.20 -6.81
N PRO A 209 8.18 19.66 -5.64
CA PRO A 209 8.97 19.69 -4.41
C PRO A 209 9.31 18.29 -3.89
N CYS A 210 8.38 17.35 -4.03
CA CYS A 210 8.61 15.95 -3.70
C CYS A 210 7.64 15.01 -4.42
N ALA A 211 8.06 13.76 -4.55
CA ALA A 211 7.21 12.63 -4.92
C ALA A 211 7.23 11.59 -3.80
N ILE A 212 6.07 11.02 -3.50
CA ILE A 212 5.93 10.02 -2.44
C ILE A 212 5.16 8.80 -2.95
N SER A 213 5.45 7.66 -2.35
CA SER A 213 4.66 6.44 -2.46
C SER A 213 4.17 6.05 -1.07
N VAL A 214 2.87 5.79 -0.97
CA VAL A 214 2.16 5.61 0.31
C VAL A 214 1.77 4.15 0.47
N GLY A 215 1.87 3.66 1.69
CA GLY A 215 1.44 2.32 2.09
C GLY A 215 0.58 2.37 3.35
N LEU A 216 -0.26 1.37 3.53
CA LEU A 216 -1.20 1.29 4.64
C LEU A 216 -1.27 -0.15 5.15
N VAL A 217 -1.26 -0.34 6.47
CA VAL A 217 -1.55 -1.64 7.10
C VAL A 217 -2.66 -1.46 8.12
N LEU A 218 -3.83 -2.04 7.87
CA LEU A 218 -4.94 -2.08 8.81
C LEU A 218 -4.64 -3.08 9.93
N VAL A 219 -4.92 -2.69 11.17
CA VAL A 219 -4.66 -3.49 12.39
C VAL A 219 -5.85 -3.38 13.35
N TYR A 220 -6.18 -4.53 13.94
CA TYR A 220 -7.17 -4.74 15.00
C TYR A 220 -8.61 -4.46 14.58
#